data_AF-A0A7W0CY86-F1
#
_entry.id   AF-A0A7W0CY86-F1
#
_cell.length_a   1.000
_cell.length_b   1.000
_cell.length_c   1.000
_cell.angle_alpha   90.00
_cell.angle_beta   90.00
_cell.angle_gamma   90.00
#
_symmetry.space_group_name_H-M   'P 1'
#
loop_
_entity.id
_entity.type
_entity.pdbx_description
1 polymer ?
#
loop_
_entity_poly.entity_id
_entity_poly.type
_entity_poly.pdbx_seq_one_letter_code
_entity_poly.pdbx_strand_id
1 'polypeptide(L)'
;MFAVVRTGGKQYRVAAGDKIVVEKLDGEAGSKVTLGDVLLAGEGGELKPTNGLTVAAEIVAQAKGEKVIIFKKRRRHNYRRKNGHRQQHTILKIVAIGEQKEAKAKAPKAEAQPAAEAAPAAAAEAKPAKKAPAKKAAKPAAGDQA
;
A
#
# COMPACT_ATOMS: atom_id res chain seq x y z
N MET A 1 -17.42 -4.08 23.91
CA MET A 1 -17.85 -4.75 22.66
C MET A 1 -16.68 -5.21 21.78
N PHE A 2 -16.73 -6.41 21.21
CA PHE A 2 -15.79 -6.96 20.22
C PHE A 2 -16.54 -7.51 19.00
N ALA A 3 -15.83 -7.65 17.88
CA ALA A 3 -16.35 -8.28 16.66
C ALA A 3 -15.31 -9.22 16.04
N VAL A 4 -15.78 -10.22 15.29
CA VAL A 4 -14.97 -11.06 14.41
C VAL A 4 -15.32 -10.68 12.98
N VAL A 5 -14.34 -10.12 12.28
CA VAL A 5 -14.52 -9.57 10.93
C VAL A 5 -13.73 -10.41 9.95
N ARG A 6 -14.33 -10.70 8.79
CA ARG A 6 -13.63 -11.37 7.69
C ARG A 6 -13.13 -10.33 6.69
N THR A 7 -11.82 -10.32 6.45
CA THR A 7 -11.19 -9.45 5.44
C THR A 7 -9.94 -10.12 4.86
N GLY A 8 -9.73 -9.95 3.56
CA GLY A 8 -8.60 -10.58 2.86
C GLY A 8 -8.56 -12.11 2.98
N GLY A 9 -9.74 -12.75 3.10
CA GLY A 9 -9.85 -14.21 3.28
C GLY A 9 -9.49 -14.74 4.68
N LYS A 10 -9.18 -13.87 5.64
CA LYS A 10 -8.84 -14.22 7.03
C LYS A 10 -9.87 -13.62 7.99
N GLN A 11 -9.98 -14.19 9.18
CA GLN A 11 -10.85 -13.69 10.26
C GLN A 11 -10.00 -13.03 11.34
N TYR A 12 -10.44 -11.86 11.81
CA TYR A 12 -9.77 -11.10 12.86
C TYR A 12 -10.75 -10.76 13.97
N ARG A 13 -10.34 -11.01 15.22
CA ARG A 13 -11.03 -10.48 16.39
C ARG A 13 -10.57 -9.05 16.62
N VAL A 14 -11.52 -8.13 16.76
CA VAL A 14 -11.28 -6.70 16.90
C VAL A 14 -12.13 -6.08 18.00
N ALA A 15 -11.55 -5.12 18.70
CA ALA A 15 -12.23 -4.16 19.55
C ALA A 15 -11.96 -2.73 19.06
N ALA A 16 -12.72 -1.75 19.55
CA ALA A 16 -12.48 -0.35 19.25
C ALA A 16 -11.09 0.08 19.77
N GLY A 17 -10.30 0.74 18.91
CA GLY A 17 -8.93 1.16 19.21
C GLY A 17 -7.84 0.19 18.75
N ASP A 18 -8.17 -1.06 18.42
CA ASP A 18 -7.19 -2.06 18.01
C ASP A 18 -6.50 -1.72 16.69
N LYS A 19 -5.24 -2.12 16.56
CA LYS A 19 -4.50 -2.09 15.29
C LYS A 19 -4.35 -3.49 14.75
N ILE A 20 -4.80 -3.71 13.51
CA ILE A 20 -4.68 -5.00 12.83
C ILE A 20 -3.94 -4.85 11.51
N VAL A 21 -3.20 -5.88 11.14
CA VAL A 21 -2.52 -5.98 9.84
C VAL A 21 -3.35 -6.91 8.97
N VAL A 22 -3.82 -6.38 7.84
CA VAL A 22 -4.68 -7.12 6.90
C VAL A 22 -4.02 -7.20 5.52
N GLU A 23 -4.59 -8.01 4.63
CA GLU A 23 -4.19 -7.99 3.23
C GLU A 23 -4.40 -6.60 2.63
N LYS A 24 -3.75 -6.35 1.49
CA LYS A 24 -3.80 -5.04 0.84
C LYS A 24 -5.25 -4.63 0.53
N LEU A 25 -5.62 -3.44 1.01
CA LEU A 25 -6.86 -2.74 0.67
C LEU A 25 -6.54 -1.46 -0.11
N ASP A 26 -7.47 -1.06 -0.97
CA ASP A 26 -7.37 0.20 -1.71
C ASP A 26 -7.65 1.39 -0.79
N GLY A 27 -6.80 2.42 -0.89
CA GLY A 27 -6.88 3.63 -0.08
C GLY A 27 -5.52 4.09 0.45
N GLU A 28 -5.43 5.38 0.78
CA GLU A 28 -4.24 6.02 1.34
C GLU A 28 -4.30 6.08 2.87
N ALA A 29 -3.17 6.39 3.52
CA ALA A 29 -3.15 6.63 4.96
C ALA A 29 -4.11 7.78 5.34
N GLY A 30 -4.89 7.58 6.40
CA GLY A 30 -5.98 8.46 6.85
C GLY A 30 -7.34 8.18 6.21
N SER A 31 -7.42 7.30 5.20
CA SER A 31 -8.70 6.94 4.58
C SER A 31 -9.55 6.08 5.52
N LYS A 32 -10.85 6.36 5.55
CA LYS A 32 -11.83 5.54 6.30
C LYS A 32 -12.29 4.36 5.45
N VAL A 33 -12.34 3.18 6.06
CA VAL A 33 -12.77 1.92 5.44
C VAL A 33 -13.85 1.30 6.30
N THR A 34 -14.95 0.89 5.66
CA THR A 34 -16.06 0.20 6.33
C THR A 34 -15.99 -1.28 6.00
N LEU A 35 -15.87 -2.13 7.02
CA LEU A 35 -15.87 -3.58 6.88
C LEU A 35 -17.29 -4.10 7.18
N GLY A 36 -17.97 -4.59 6.14
CA GLY A 36 -19.35 -5.09 6.24
C GLY A 36 -19.49 -6.58 6.55
N ASP A 37 -18.42 -7.36 6.40
CA ASP A 37 -18.46 -8.82 6.61
C ASP A 37 -18.11 -9.16 8.07
N VAL A 38 -19.12 -9.02 8.94
CA VAL A 38 -19.00 -9.31 10.37
C VAL A 38 -19.64 -10.66 10.69
N LEU A 39 -18.82 -11.60 11.15
CA LEU A 39 -19.24 -12.98 11.42
C LEU A 39 -19.82 -13.15 12.83
N LEU A 40 -19.30 -12.38 13.79
CA LEU A 40 -19.71 -12.45 15.19
C LEU A 40 -19.49 -11.10 15.86
N ALA A 41 -20.39 -10.69 16.74
CA ALA A 41 -20.19 -9.55 17.62
C ALA A 41 -20.71 -9.86 19.02
N GLY A 42 -20.06 -9.31 20.03
CA GLY A 42 -20.42 -9.58 21.40
C GLY A 42 -19.89 -8.56 22.40
N GLU A 43 -20.44 -8.63 23.60
CA GLU A 43 -20.07 -7.79 24.73
C GLU A 43 -19.97 -8.68 25.97
N GLY A 44 -18.74 -8.92 26.44
CA GLY A 44 -18.50 -9.91 27.49
C GLY A 44 -18.89 -11.31 27.02
N GLY A 45 -19.90 -11.91 27.70
CA GLY A 45 -20.43 -13.24 27.39
C GLY A 45 -21.67 -13.25 26.49
N GLU A 46 -22.23 -12.08 26.15
CA GLU A 46 -23.46 -11.99 25.36
C GLU A 46 -23.16 -11.72 23.88
N LEU A 47 -23.81 -12.47 22.97
CA LEU A 47 -23.67 -12.33 21.53
C LEU A 47 -24.75 -11.40 20.99
N LYS A 48 -24.35 -10.43 20.15
CA LYS A 48 -25.26 -9.51 19.46
C LYS A 48 -25.52 -9.99 18.02
N PRO A 49 -26.72 -9.72 17.46
CA PRO A 49 -27.00 -10.03 16.07
C PRO A 49 -26.03 -9.29 15.14
N THR A 50 -25.56 -9.97 14.10
CA THR A 50 -24.57 -9.45 13.15
C THR A 50 -25.18 -8.84 11.90
N ASN A 51 -26.48 -9.05 11.67
CA ASN A 51 -27.19 -8.51 10.51
C ASN A 51 -27.13 -6.98 10.50
N GLY A 52 -26.54 -6.41 9.44
CA GLY A 52 -26.41 -4.95 9.29
C GLY A 52 -25.30 -4.31 10.14
N LEU A 53 -24.54 -5.10 10.90
CA LEU A 53 -23.45 -4.59 11.71
C LEU A 53 -22.23 -4.29 10.85
N THR A 54 -21.68 -3.09 11.00
CA THR A 54 -20.49 -2.66 10.28
C THR A 54 -19.36 -2.31 11.23
N VAL A 55 -18.11 -2.49 10.79
CA VAL A 55 -16.93 -2.03 11.52
C VAL A 55 -16.27 -0.89 10.76
N ALA A 56 -16.21 0.27 11.39
CA ALA A 56 -15.52 1.43 10.85
C ALA A 56 -14.04 1.38 11.26
N ALA A 57 -13.15 1.45 10.28
CA ALA A 57 -11.71 1.45 10.45
C ALA A 57 -11.06 2.61 9.69
N GLU A 58 -9.84 2.94 10.06
CA GLU A 58 -9.00 3.93 9.39
C GLU A 58 -7.69 3.26 8.95
N ILE A 59 -7.24 3.57 7.74
CA ILE A 59 -5.92 3.12 7.26
C ILE A 59 -4.85 3.94 7.94
N VAL A 60 -4.03 3.31 8.78
CA VAL A 60 -2.89 3.98 9.41
C VAL A 60 -1.72 4.05 8.43
N ALA A 61 -1.43 2.95 7.74
CA ALA A 61 -0.30 2.87 6.82
C ALA A 61 -0.45 1.72 5.82
N GLN A 62 0.16 1.89 4.65
CA GLN A 62 0.40 0.82 3.68
C GLN A 62 1.85 0.35 3.83
N ALA A 63 2.05 -0.90 4.23
CA ALA A 63 3.35 -1.44 4.59
C ALA A 63 3.72 -2.67 3.75
N LYS A 64 5.02 -2.90 3.58
CA LYS A 64 5.54 -4.17 3.06
C LYS A 64 5.99 -5.00 4.25
N GLY A 65 5.54 -6.25 4.29
CA GLY A 65 5.99 -7.22 5.29
C GLY A 65 7.46 -7.55 5.16
N GLU A 66 7.90 -8.44 6.03
CA GLU A 66 9.26 -8.96 6.04
C GLU A 66 9.59 -9.68 4.72
N LYS A 67 10.87 -9.64 4.34
CA LYS A 67 11.33 -10.27 3.10
C LYS A 67 11.44 -11.76 3.31
N VAL A 68 10.54 -12.51 2.69
CA VAL A 68 10.65 -13.97 2.61
C VAL A 68 11.58 -14.32 1.46
N ILE A 69 12.64 -15.09 1.73
CA ILE A 69 13.60 -15.52 0.71
C ILE A 69 13.17 -16.89 0.19
N ILE A 70 12.77 -16.93 -1.09
CA ILE A 70 12.43 -18.16 -1.80
C ILE A 70 13.70 -18.67 -2.47
N PHE A 71 14.28 -19.72 -1.91
CA PHE A 71 15.46 -20.39 -2.45
C PHE A 71 15.10 -21.75 -3.04
N LYS A 72 15.35 -21.94 -4.33
CA LYS A 72 15.16 -23.22 -5.05
C LYS A 72 16.52 -23.73 -5.48
N LYS A 73 16.86 -24.98 -5.15
CA LYS A 73 18.13 -25.62 -5.55
C LYS A 73 17.88 -27.08 -5.91
N ARG A 74 18.47 -27.54 -7.02
CA ARG A 74 18.53 -28.98 -7.37
C ARG A 74 19.98 -29.42 -7.36
N ARG A 75 20.27 -30.45 -6.58
CA ARG A 75 21.63 -31.00 -6.42
C ARG A 75 22.11 -31.59 -7.75
N ARG A 76 23.39 -31.38 -8.11
CA ARG A 76 24.04 -31.89 -9.33
C ARG A 76 23.41 -31.47 -10.68
N HIS A 77 22.46 -30.53 -10.69
CA HIS A 77 21.85 -30.01 -11.93
C HIS A 77 22.23 -28.56 -12.23
N ASN A 78 23.25 -28.01 -11.54
CA ASN A 78 23.64 -26.58 -11.57
C ASN A 78 22.45 -25.58 -11.44
N TYR A 79 21.31 -26.03 -10.90
CA TYR A 79 20.11 -25.22 -10.77
C TYR A 79 20.05 -24.65 -9.35
N ARG A 80 20.17 -23.33 -9.26
CA ARG A 80 19.90 -22.55 -8.04
C ARG A 80 19.18 -21.25 -8.44
N ARG A 81 18.12 -20.88 -7.73
CA ARG A 81 17.39 -19.61 -7.88
C ARG A 81 17.10 -19.05 -6.48
N LYS A 82 17.34 -17.76 -6.28
CA LYS A 82 17.08 -17.06 -5.02
C LYS A 82 16.30 -15.79 -5.33
N ASN A 83 15.01 -15.79 -5.00
CA ASN A 83 14.14 -14.64 -5.17
C ASN A 83 13.65 -14.16 -3.81
N GLY A 84 13.44 -12.86 -3.65
CA GLY A 84 12.76 -12.32 -2.48
C GLY A 84 11.30 -12.04 -2.78
N HIS A 85 10.42 -12.34 -1.84
CA HIS A 85 9.03 -11.89 -1.84
C HIS A 85 8.79 -10.99 -0.63
N ARG A 86 8.04 -9.90 -0.82
CA ARG A 86 7.53 -9.06 0.27
C ARG A 86 6.05 -8.87 0.05
N GLN A 87 5.24 -9.34 0.99
CA GLN A 87 3.81 -9.18 0.91
C GLN A 87 3.41 -7.73 1.24
N GLN A 88 2.44 -7.19 0.50
CA GLN A 88 1.87 -5.87 0.79
C GLN A 88 0.72 -6.05 1.78
N HIS A 89 0.72 -5.23 2.82
CA HIS A 89 -0.28 -5.25 3.89
C HIS A 89 -0.77 -3.84 4.19
N THR A 90 -2.01 -3.76 4.66
CA THR A 90 -2.59 -2.51 5.15
C THR A 90 -2.73 -2.61 6.66
N ILE A 91 -2.26 -1.59 7.37
CA ILE A 91 -2.42 -1.48 8.81
C ILE A 91 -3.67 -0.66 9.05
N LEU A 92 -4.67 -1.28 9.69
CA LEU A 92 -5.92 -0.63 10.05
C LEU A 92 -5.94 -0.35 11.55
N LYS A 93 -6.55 0.78 11.91
CA LYS A 93 -6.99 1.08 13.27
C LYS A 93 -8.51 1.03 13.31
N ILE A 94 -9.07 0.28 14.25
CA ILE A 94 -10.51 0.15 14.40
C ILE A 94 -11.03 1.37 15.16
N VAL A 95 -12.01 2.06 14.60
CA VAL A 95 -12.59 3.28 15.16
C VAL A 95 -13.84 2.94 15.98
N ALA A 96 -14.78 2.21 15.36
CA ALA A 96 -16.05 1.87 16.00
C ALA A 96 -16.64 0.57 15.43
N ILE A 97 -17.41 -0.12 16.25
CA ILE A 97 -18.16 -1.34 15.91
C ILE A 97 -19.64 -0.99 16.09
N GLY A 98 -20.44 -0.94 15.02
CA GLY A 98 -21.84 -0.50 15.11
C GLY A 98 -22.54 -0.25 13.77
N GLU A 99 -23.84 -0.04 13.81
CA GLU A 99 -24.64 0.42 12.67
C GLU A 99 -24.23 1.85 12.31
N GLN A 100 -23.50 2.03 11.20
CA GLN A 100 -23.28 3.36 10.65
C GLN A 100 -24.58 3.81 9.98
N LYS A 101 -25.44 4.51 10.74
CA LYS A 101 -26.31 5.53 10.14
C LYS A 101 -25.37 6.60 9.61
N GLU A 102 -25.29 6.74 8.29
CA GLU A 102 -24.43 7.71 7.61
C GLU A 102 -24.56 9.11 8.25
N ALA A 103 -23.60 9.49 9.07
CA ALA A 103 -23.30 10.90 9.26
C ALA A 103 -22.59 11.35 7.99
N LYS A 104 -23.39 11.76 6.98
CA LYS A 104 -22.92 12.55 5.84
C LYS A 104 -22.18 13.77 6.38
N ALA A 105 -20.87 13.68 6.46
CA ALA A 105 -20.02 14.85 6.60
C ALA A 105 -20.12 15.61 5.27
N LYS A 106 -20.88 16.70 5.30
CA LYS A 106 -20.91 17.74 4.27
C LYS A 106 -19.46 18.09 3.91
N ALA A 107 -19.13 17.91 2.63
CA ALA A 107 -18.01 18.61 2.02
C ALA A 107 -18.19 20.12 2.22
N PRO A 108 -17.20 20.86 2.75
CA PRO A 108 -17.10 22.26 2.43
C PRO A 108 -16.65 22.35 0.97
N LYS A 109 -17.58 22.90 0.20
CA LYS A 109 -17.47 23.33 -1.18
C LYS A 109 -16.19 24.15 -1.37
N ALA A 110 -15.50 23.88 -2.48
CA ALA A 110 -14.43 24.70 -3.01
C ALA A 110 -14.87 26.18 -3.10
N GLU A 111 -14.04 27.06 -2.57
CA GLU A 111 -13.91 28.44 -3.05
C GLU A 111 -12.69 28.48 -3.96
N ALA A 112 -12.97 28.53 -5.27
CA ALA A 112 -12.08 29.07 -6.27
C ALA A 112 -12.45 30.55 -6.44
N GLN A 113 -11.46 31.43 -6.34
CA GLN A 113 -11.49 32.78 -6.90
C GLN A 113 -10.14 33.08 -7.57
N PRO A 114 -10.12 33.95 -8.61
CA PRO A 114 -9.59 33.61 -9.92
C PRO A 114 -8.36 34.43 -10.36
N ALA A 115 -7.97 34.14 -11.60
CA ALA A 115 -6.86 34.57 -12.43
C ALA A 115 -6.38 36.04 -12.44
N ALA A 116 -5.08 36.15 -12.80
CA ALA A 116 -4.47 37.08 -13.76
C ALA A 116 -3.65 38.28 -13.22
N GLU A 117 -2.32 38.17 -13.31
CA GLU A 117 -1.48 39.27 -13.77
C GLU A 117 -0.32 38.74 -14.64
N ALA A 118 0.07 39.53 -15.63
CA ALA A 118 0.64 39.13 -16.91
C ALA A 118 2.18 39.11 -16.97
N ALA A 119 2.71 38.26 -17.86
CA ALA A 119 4.02 38.43 -18.50
C ALA A 119 3.95 39.57 -19.56
N PRO A 120 5.06 40.20 -20.01
CA PRO A 120 6.09 39.56 -20.86
C PRO A 120 7.52 40.10 -20.55
N ALA A 121 8.68 39.72 -21.12
CA ALA A 121 9.10 39.06 -22.35
C ALA A 121 10.50 38.41 -22.09
N ALA A 122 10.76 37.17 -22.54
CA ALA A 122 11.53 36.79 -23.75
C ALA A 122 13.07 36.82 -23.64
N ALA A 123 13.72 35.64 -23.69
CA ALA A 123 14.78 35.29 -24.68
C ALA A 123 15.38 33.86 -24.50
N ALA A 124 15.26 33.04 -25.56
CA ALA A 124 16.15 32.00 -26.12
C ALA A 124 16.77 30.90 -25.19
N GLU A 125 16.36 29.63 -25.30
CA GLU A 125 16.76 28.58 -26.28
C GLU A 125 18.19 28.00 -26.10
N ALA A 126 18.30 26.72 -25.70
CA ALA A 126 19.06 25.65 -26.38
C ALA A 126 19.12 24.32 -25.58
N LYS A 127 18.71 23.21 -26.20
CA LYS A 127 19.14 21.81 -25.94
C LYS A 127 19.63 21.22 -27.28
N PRO A 128 20.28 20.04 -27.34
CA PRO A 128 21.59 19.66 -26.82
C PRO A 128 22.51 19.11 -27.97
N ALA A 129 23.81 19.40 -27.96
CA ALA A 129 24.73 18.88 -28.98
C ALA A 129 25.47 17.60 -28.51
N LYS A 130 25.19 16.49 -29.22
CA LYS A 130 26.05 15.30 -29.31
C LYS A 130 27.43 15.68 -29.86
N LYS A 131 28.51 15.16 -29.27
CA LYS A 131 29.77 14.92 -30.00
C LYS A 131 30.63 13.81 -29.37
N ALA A 132 30.62 12.65 -30.03
CA ALA A 132 31.78 11.79 -30.26
C ALA A 132 31.78 11.56 -31.79
N PRO A 133 32.92 11.52 -32.51
CA PRO A 133 33.92 10.45 -32.35
C PRO A 133 35.39 10.84 -32.71
N ALA A 134 36.36 10.00 -32.33
CA ALA A 134 37.47 9.58 -33.20
C ALA A 134 38.31 8.46 -32.57
N LYS A 135 38.40 7.33 -33.28
CA LYS A 135 39.35 6.22 -33.10
C LYS A 135 40.68 6.54 -33.82
N LYS A 136 41.80 6.11 -33.24
CA LYS A 136 42.98 5.50 -33.92
C LYS A 136 43.80 4.75 -32.85
N ALA A 137 43.69 3.42 -32.74
CA ALA A 137 44.57 2.35 -33.31
C ALA A 137 45.97 2.29 -32.65
N ALA A 138 46.60 1.19 -32.22
CA ALA A 138 46.44 -0.28 -32.33
C ALA A 138 47.31 -0.96 -31.21
N LYS A 139 46.85 -1.96 -30.42
CA LYS A 139 47.05 -3.45 -30.44
C LYS A 139 48.50 -3.98 -30.19
N PRO A 140 48.76 -5.26 -29.76
CA PRO A 140 48.12 -6.22 -28.81
C PRO A 140 49.12 -6.92 -27.81
N ALA A 141 48.62 -7.93 -27.06
CA ALA A 141 49.29 -8.98 -26.22
C ALA A 141 49.58 -8.58 -24.75
N ALA A 142 49.39 -9.42 -23.72
CA ALA A 142 49.30 -10.88 -23.61
C ALA A 142 48.26 -11.29 -22.54
N GLY A 143 47.80 -12.54 -22.61
CA GLY A 143 46.96 -13.14 -21.56
C GLY A 143 47.78 -13.59 -20.36
N ASP A 144 47.12 -13.77 -19.21
CA ASP A 144 47.51 -14.81 -18.26
C ASP A 144 46.32 -15.20 -17.37
N GLN A 145 46.27 -16.47 -16.99
CA GLN A 145 45.27 -17.13 -16.17
C GLN A 145 45.63 -17.02 -14.68
N ALA A 146 44.62 -17.02 -13.80
CA ALA A 146 44.63 -17.72 -12.51
C ALA A 146 43.20 -17.79 -11.93
#